data_AF-A0A2A3DG47-F1
#
_entry.id   AF-A0A2A3DG47-F1
#
_cell.length_a   1.000
_cell.length_b   1.000
_cell.length_c   1.000
_cell.angle_alpha   90.00
_cell.angle_beta   90.00
_cell.angle_gamma   90.00
#
_symmetry.space_group_name_H-M   'P 1'
#
loop_
_entity.id
_entity.type
_entity.pdbx_description
1 polymer ?
#
loop_
_entity_poly.entity_id
_entity_poly.type
_entity_poly.pdbx_seq_one_letter_code
_entity_poly.pdbx_strand_id
1 'polypeptide(L)'
;MATLVDTNVLIDVAVRDPVWLTWSRPKIEAARRQGSLVINQIIYAEFSMRYDAIDEVDDVLPEDEYRREGLPFEAAFAASRAFLVYRRQGGPREKIMPDFLIGAHAVIRGYPILTRDPAGFRKYFPDVELIAPDTHP
;
A
#
# COMPACT_ATOMS: atom_id res chain seq x y z
N MET A 1 -0.49 16.42 -0.91
CA MET A 1 -1.39 15.34 -0.47
C MET A 1 -0.53 14.14 -0.11
N ALA A 2 -0.83 13.40 0.95
CA ALA A 2 -0.04 12.21 1.31
C ALA A 2 -0.50 11.02 0.47
N THR A 3 0.41 10.10 0.14
CA THR A 3 0.16 8.90 -0.68
C THR A 3 0.53 7.65 0.10
N LEU A 4 -0.39 6.70 0.23
CA LEU A 4 -0.10 5.40 0.84
C LEU A 4 0.60 4.52 -0.21
N VAL A 5 1.83 4.06 0.08
CA VAL A 5 2.63 3.27 -0.86
C VAL A 5 2.52 1.80 -0.51
N ASP A 6 2.03 0.99 -1.45
CA ASP A 6 1.83 -0.45 -1.26
C ASP A 6 3.17 -1.22 -1.29
N THR A 7 3.21 -2.36 -0.61
CA THR A 7 4.41 -3.18 -0.43
C THR A 7 5.02 -3.60 -1.77
N ASN A 8 4.20 -3.96 -2.77
CA ASN A 8 4.70 -4.40 -4.07
C ASN A 8 5.54 -3.33 -4.78
N VAL A 9 5.16 -2.05 -4.66
CA VAL A 9 5.88 -0.92 -5.28
C VAL A 9 7.21 -0.67 -4.57
N LEU A 10 7.23 -0.76 -3.24
CA LEU A 10 8.46 -0.64 -2.45
C LEU A 10 9.45 -1.75 -2.79
N ILE A 11 8.95 -3.00 -2.89
CA ILE A 11 9.77 -4.15 -3.27
C ILE A 11 10.41 -3.94 -4.64
N ASP A 12 9.67 -3.48 -5.64
CA ASP A 12 10.22 -3.29 -6.99
C ASP A 12 11.46 -2.40 -6.99
N VAL A 13 11.45 -1.34 -6.18
CA VAL A 13 12.59 -0.42 -6.06
C VAL A 13 13.72 -1.04 -5.26
N ALA A 14 13.41 -1.65 -4.11
CA ALA A 14 14.40 -2.27 -3.24
C ALA A 14 15.19 -3.39 -3.93
N VAL A 15 14.52 -4.20 -4.76
CA VAL A 15 15.15 -5.33 -5.47
C VAL A 15 15.62 -4.99 -6.87
N ARG A 16 15.36 -3.75 -7.32
CA ARG A 16 15.61 -3.31 -8.69
C ARG A 16 14.93 -4.24 -9.70
N ASP A 17 13.65 -4.52 -9.50
CA ASP A 17 12.86 -5.44 -10.31
C ASP A 17 12.97 -5.09 -11.80
N PRO A 18 13.37 -6.02 -12.68
CA PRO A 18 13.69 -5.71 -14.07
C PRO A 18 12.47 -5.32 -14.91
N VAL A 19 11.26 -5.66 -14.46
CA VAL A 19 10.00 -5.37 -15.16
C VAL A 19 9.39 -4.10 -14.60
N TRP A 20 9.35 -3.96 -13.28
CA TRP A 20 8.53 -2.95 -12.61
C TRP A 20 9.29 -1.73 -12.12
N LEU A 21 10.62 -1.78 -11.98
CA LEU A 21 11.40 -0.64 -11.51
C LEU A 21 11.20 0.61 -12.37
N THR A 22 11.06 0.44 -13.69
CA THR A 22 10.87 1.53 -14.66
C THR A 22 9.55 2.25 -14.47
N TRP A 23 8.55 1.60 -13.89
CA TRP A 23 7.26 2.20 -13.54
C TRP A 23 7.24 2.66 -12.08
N SER A 24 7.62 1.81 -11.14
CA SER A 24 7.50 2.07 -9.69
C SER A 24 8.34 3.26 -9.24
N ARG A 25 9.61 3.35 -9.67
CA ARG A 25 10.51 4.44 -9.26
C ARG A 25 10.00 5.84 -9.64
N PRO A 26 9.64 6.14 -10.91
CA PRO A 26 9.15 7.47 -11.25
C PRO A 26 7.80 7.80 -10.59
N LYS A 27 6.95 6.81 -10.28
CA LYS A 27 5.69 7.06 -9.54
C LYS A 27 5.93 7.38 -8.07
N ILE A 28 6.86 6.70 -7.40
CA ILE A 28 7.30 7.08 -6.05
C ILE A 28 7.85 8.51 -6.07
N GLU A 29 8.74 8.84 -7.01
CA GLU A 29 9.31 10.18 -7.12
C GLU A 29 8.24 11.25 -7.39
N ALA A 30 7.25 10.95 -8.23
CA ALA A 30 6.13 11.86 -8.49
C ALA A 30 5.27 12.08 -7.25
N ALA A 31 4.90 11.01 -6.53
CA ALA A 31 4.15 11.09 -5.30
C ALA A 31 4.92 11.89 -4.22
N ARG A 32 6.24 11.64 -4.08
CA ARG A 32 7.12 12.36 -3.16
C ARG A 32 7.16 13.88 -3.45
N ARG A 33 7.10 14.28 -4.72
CA ARG A 33 7.02 15.70 -5.11
C ARG A 33 5.66 16.33 -4.77
N GLN A 34 4.59 15.54 -4.66
CA GLN A 34 3.23 16.02 -4.38
C GLN A 34 2.90 16.02 -2.87
N GLY A 35 3.68 15.30 -2.07
CA GLY A 35 3.57 15.28 -0.61
C GLY A 35 4.26 14.09 0.02
N SER A 36 3.86 13.75 1.24
CA SER A 36 4.49 12.68 2.02
C SER A 36 4.14 11.30 1.47
N LEU A 37 5.13 10.42 1.41
CA LEU A 37 4.90 8.99 1.25
C LEU A 37 4.57 8.42 2.62
N VAL A 38 3.50 7.64 2.69
CA VAL A 38 3.00 7.05 3.93
C VAL A 38 3.05 5.53 3.80
N ILE A 39 3.49 4.89 4.88
CA ILE A 39 3.38 3.44 5.09
C ILE A 39 2.73 3.19 6.44
N ASN A 40 2.02 2.07 6.58
CA ASN A 40 1.48 1.64 7.86
C ASN A 40 2.20 0.37 8.36
N GLN A 41 1.78 -0.11 9.53
CA GLN A 41 2.36 -1.28 10.17
C GLN A 41 2.27 -2.55 9.32
N ILE A 42 1.26 -2.66 8.44
CA ILE A 42 1.05 -3.82 7.57
C ILE A 42 2.08 -3.79 6.44
N ILE A 43 2.17 -2.65 5.74
CA ILE A 43 3.15 -2.44 4.66
C ILE A 43 4.58 -2.62 5.18
N TYR A 44 4.88 -2.03 6.35
CA TYR A 44 6.19 -2.17 6.98
C TYR A 44 6.49 -3.63 7.31
N ALA A 45 5.56 -4.36 7.93
CA ALA A 45 5.75 -5.77 8.27
C ALA A 45 5.98 -6.64 7.03
N GLU A 46 5.22 -6.44 5.96
CA GLU A 46 5.38 -7.22 4.73
C GLU A 46 6.71 -6.93 4.03
N PHE A 47 7.10 -5.64 3.96
CA PHE A 47 8.37 -5.23 3.37
C PHE A 47 9.57 -5.77 4.17
N SER A 48 9.47 -5.75 5.51
CA SER A 48 10.53 -6.18 6.43
C SER A 48 10.86 -7.66 6.36
N MET A 49 10.00 -8.51 5.79
CA MET A 49 10.26 -9.96 5.64
C MET A 49 11.52 -10.28 4.81
N ARG A 50 12.08 -9.29 4.13
CA ARG A 50 13.26 -9.40 3.27
C ARG A 50 14.58 -9.09 3.98
N TYR A 51 14.52 -8.67 5.25
CA TYR A 51 15.64 -8.15 6.02
C TYR A 51 15.76 -8.91 7.33
N ASP A 52 16.98 -9.04 7.84
CA ASP A 52 17.25 -9.79 9.07
C ASP A 52 17.24 -8.87 10.31
N ALA A 53 17.36 -7.55 10.10
CA ALA A 53 17.39 -6.56 11.18
C ALA A 53 16.54 -5.31 10.86
N ILE A 54 16.05 -4.65 11.92
CA ILE A 54 15.25 -3.43 11.82
C ILE A 54 16.04 -2.27 11.20
N ASP A 55 17.33 -2.16 11.53
CA ASP A 55 18.21 -1.10 11.02
C ASP A 55 18.35 -1.17 9.49
N GLU A 56 18.35 -2.38 8.89
CA GLU A 56 18.39 -2.56 7.44
C GLU A 56 17.10 -2.07 6.75
N VAL A 57 15.96 -2.23 7.42
CA VAL A 57 14.68 -1.71 6.93
C VAL A 57 14.66 -0.19 7.03
N ASP A 58 15.17 0.35 8.14
CA ASP A 58 15.22 1.78 8.40
C ASP A 58 16.16 2.51 7.41
N ASP A 59 17.25 1.87 6.98
CA ASP A 59 18.12 2.38 5.92
C ASP A 59 17.42 2.48 4.55
N VAL A 60 16.47 1.60 4.26
CA VAL A 60 15.75 1.55 2.97
C VAL A 60 14.44 2.35 3.01
N LEU A 61 13.80 2.43 4.18
CA LEU A 61 12.58 3.19 4.44
C LEU A 61 12.80 4.19 5.58
N PRO A 62 13.67 5.21 5.35
CA PRO A 62 13.97 6.19 6.38
C PRO A 62 12.73 7.03 6.68
N GLU A 63 12.49 7.31 7.97
CA GLU A 63 11.23 7.92 8.45
C GLU A 63 10.97 9.34 7.93
N ASP A 64 12.02 10.06 7.56
CA ASP A 64 11.93 11.39 6.96
C ASP A 64 11.44 11.36 5.49
N GLU A 65 11.66 10.25 4.79
CA GLU A 65 11.12 10.02 3.45
C GLU A 65 9.79 9.26 3.44
N TYR A 66 9.65 8.26 4.31
CA TYR A 66 8.50 7.39 4.44
C TYR A 66 7.87 7.54 5.82
N ARG A 67 6.85 8.39 5.90
CA ARG A 67 6.13 8.62 7.14
C ARG A 67 5.41 7.36 7.59
N ARG A 68 5.74 6.89 8.78
CA ARG A 68 5.04 5.79 9.44
C ARG A 68 3.76 6.31 10.08
N GLU A 69 2.62 5.80 9.67
CA GLU A 69 1.33 6.10 10.28
C GLU A 69 0.70 4.84 10.87
N GLY A 70 0.26 4.95 12.13
CA GLY A 70 -0.48 3.87 12.79
C GLY A 70 -1.84 3.65 12.12
N LEU A 71 -2.24 2.39 11.98
CA LEU A 71 -3.55 2.05 11.43
C LEU A 71 -4.66 2.58 12.36
N PRO A 72 -5.57 3.48 11.88
CA PRO A 72 -6.69 3.96 12.69
C PRO A 72 -7.65 2.83 13.07
N PHE A 73 -8.28 2.91 14.23
CA PHE A 73 -9.30 1.92 14.64
C PHE A 73 -10.53 1.94 13.71
N GLU A 74 -10.88 3.11 13.18
CA GLU A 74 -11.93 3.28 12.17
C GLU A 74 -11.58 2.54 10.88
N ALA A 75 -10.30 2.52 10.49
CA ALA A 75 -9.82 1.77 9.34
C ALA A 75 -9.90 0.26 9.60
N ALA A 76 -9.54 -0.21 10.79
CA ALA A 76 -9.71 -1.61 11.17
C ALA A 76 -11.19 -2.05 11.11
N PHE A 77 -12.11 -1.20 11.57
CA PHE A 77 -13.54 -1.47 11.47
C PHE A 77 -14.02 -1.51 10.00
N ALA A 78 -13.64 -0.52 9.19
CA ALA A 78 -13.99 -0.49 7.76
C ALA A 78 -13.44 -1.71 7.00
N ALA A 79 -12.19 -2.11 7.28
CA ALA A 79 -11.58 -3.32 6.75
C ALA A 79 -12.40 -4.57 7.08
N SER A 80 -12.90 -4.70 8.32
CA SER A 80 -13.75 -5.83 8.72
C SER A 80 -15.05 -5.91 7.92
N ARG A 81 -15.64 -4.77 7.57
CA ARG A 81 -16.89 -4.71 6.77
C ARG A 81 -16.64 -5.17 5.34
N ALA A 82 -15.57 -4.67 4.73
CA ALA A 82 -15.14 -5.09 3.40
C ALA A 82 -14.79 -6.59 3.36
N PHE A 83 -14.07 -7.09 4.37
CA PHE A 83 -13.73 -8.51 4.50
C PHE A 83 -14.97 -9.40 4.68
N LEU A 84 -15.98 -8.94 5.44
CA LEU A 84 -17.24 -9.67 5.58
C LEU A 84 -17.98 -9.80 4.23
N VAL A 85 -17.98 -8.74 3.41
CA VAL A 85 -18.54 -8.78 2.05
C VAL A 85 -17.80 -9.79 1.19
N TYR A 86 -16.47 -9.74 1.19
CA TYR A 86 -15.63 -10.72 0.48
C TYR A 86 -15.96 -12.16 0.90
N ARG A 87 -16.01 -12.45 2.21
CA ARG A 87 -16.33 -13.79 2.72
C ARG A 87 -17.71 -14.30 2.30
N ARG A 88 -18.70 -13.42 2.19
CA ARG A 88 -20.07 -13.77 1.77
C ARG A 88 -20.17 -14.08 0.28
N GLN A 89 -19.30 -13.51 -0.54
CA GLN A 89 -19.28 -13.72 -1.98
C GLN A 89 -18.70 -15.08 -2.40
N GLY A 90 -18.21 -15.90 -1.44
CA GLY A 90 -17.86 -17.30 -1.68
C GLY A 90 -16.68 -17.51 -2.65
N GLY A 91 -15.88 -16.47 -2.92
CA GLY A 91 -14.70 -16.57 -3.77
C GLY A 91 -13.60 -17.46 -3.18
N PRO A 92 -12.60 -17.86 -3.99
CA PRO A 92 -11.42 -18.56 -3.48
C PRO A 92 -10.80 -17.72 -2.35
N ARG A 93 -10.39 -18.37 -1.26
CA ARG A 93 -9.88 -17.77 -0.01
C ARG A 93 -8.47 -17.16 -0.19
N GLU A 94 -8.25 -16.43 -1.26
CA GLU A 94 -6.96 -15.89 -1.68
C GLU A 94 -6.69 -14.48 -1.13
N LYS A 95 -7.73 -13.67 -0.90
CA LYS A 95 -7.55 -12.30 -0.39
C LYS A 95 -7.32 -12.31 1.12
N ILE A 96 -6.13 -11.86 1.52
CA ILE A 96 -5.68 -11.81 2.91
C ILE A 96 -6.21 -10.52 3.56
N MET A 97 -6.43 -10.53 4.88
CA MET A 97 -6.83 -9.34 5.67
C MET A 97 -5.96 -8.08 5.46
N PRO A 98 -4.63 -8.17 5.26
CA PRO A 98 -3.74 -7.03 4.95
C PRO A 98 -4.26 -6.05 3.90
N ASP A 99 -4.65 -6.51 2.70
CA ASP A 99 -5.17 -5.65 1.62
C ASP A 99 -6.37 -4.80 2.11
N PHE A 100 -7.24 -5.39 2.92
CA PHE A 100 -8.41 -4.69 3.45
C PHE A 100 -8.00 -3.61 4.46
N LEU A 101 -6.98 -3.87 5.28
CA LEU A 101 -6.46 -2.90 6.25
C LEU A 101 -5.76 -1.74 5.54
N ILE A 102 -4.98 -2.01 4.49
CA ILE A 102 -4.32 -1.00 3.66
C ILE A 102 -5.37 -0.13 2.96
N GLY A 103 -6.33 -0.75 2.27
CA GLY A 103 -7.39 -0.05 1.56
C GLY A 103 -8.26 0.81 2.48
N ALA A 104 -8.64 0.27 3.65
CA ALA A 104 -9.40 1.01 4.63
C ALA A 104 -8.62 2.19 5.23
N HIS A 105 -7.30 2.05 5.42
CA HIS A 105 -6.47 3.16 5.88
C HIS A 105 -6.53 4.33 4.89
N ALA A 106 -6.36 4.04 3.60
CA ALA A 106 -6.43 5.02 2.54
C ALA A 106 -7.79 5.73 2.50
N VAL A 107 -8.91 5.00 2.61
CA VAL A 107 -10.26 5.58 2.69
C VAL A 107 -10.40 6.53 3.87
N ILE A 108 -10.05 6.08 5.08
CA ILE A 108 -10.26 6.85 6.30
C ILE A 108 -9.42 8.14 6.32
N ARG A 109 -8.24 8.10 5.69
CA ARG A 109 -7.37 9.27 5.60
C ARG A 109 -7.59 10.12 4.35
N GLY A 110 -8.33 9.62 3.36
CA GLY A 110 -8.48 10.26 2.05
C GLY A 110 -7.17 10.28 1.25
N TYR A 111 -6.36 9.22 1.36
CA TYR A 111 -5.10 9.08 0.62
C TYR A 111 -5.30 8.27 -0.66
N PRO A 112 -4.59 8.61 -1.75
CA PRO A 112 -4.45 7.71 -2.87
C PRO A 112 -3.55 6.53 -2.49
N ILE A 113 -3.73 5.39 -3.16
CA ILE A 113 -2.84 4.23 -3.03
C ILE A 113 -1.98 4.12 -4.28
N LEU A 114 -0.66 4.06 -4.11
CA LEU A 114 0.28 3.69 -5.16
C LEU A 114 0.53 2.18 -5.13
N THR A 115 0.06 1.45 -6.14
CA THR A 115 0.09 -0.03 -6.19
C THR A 115 0.18 -0.57 -7.61
N ARG A 116 0.78 -1.76 -7.78
CA ARG A 116 0.70 -2.53 -9.03
C ARG A 116 -0.51 -3.45 -9.14
N ASP A 117 -1.18 -3.78 -8.03
CA ASP A 117 -2.36 -4.65 -8.02
C ASP A 117 -3.62 -3.90 -7.57
N PRO A 118 -4.23 -3.08 -8.45
CA PRO A 118 -5.38 -2.25 -8.08
C PRO A 118 -6.68 -3.04 -7.92
N ALA A 119 -6.75 -4.30 -8.37
CA ALA A 119 -8.02 -5.01 -8.54
C ALA A 119 -8.77 -5.20 -7.21
N GLY A 120 -8.03 -5.52 -6.14
CA GLY A 120 -8.59 -5.66 -4.80
C GLY A 120 -9.12 -4.34 -4.25
N PHE A 121 -8.30 -3.29 -4.30
CA PHE A 121 -8.67 -1.98 -3.79
C PHE A 121 -9.88 -1.42 -4.52
N ARG A 122 -9.87 -1.47 -5.86
CA ARG A 122 -10.98 -1.00 -6.70
C ARG A 122 -12.30 -1.70 -6.39
N LYS A 123 -12.25 -3.01 -6.10
CA LYS A 123 -13.45 -3.80 -5.81
C LYS A 123 -14.08 -3.46 -4.46
N TYR A 124 -13.27 -3.25 -3.43
CA TYR A 124 -13.76 -3.12 -2.05
C TYR A 124 -13.73 -1.69 -1.51
N PHE A 125 -12.98 -0.80 -2.14
CA PHE A 125 -12.82 0.60 -1.79
C PHE A 125 -12.86 1.48 -3.06
N PRO A 126 -14.00 1.53 -3.77
CA PRO A 126 -14.10 2.16 -5.09
C PRO A 126 -13.85 3.68 -5.09
N ASP A 127 -13.99 4.33 -3.94
CA ASP A 127 -13.77 5.78 -3.78
C ASP A 127 -12.29 6.14 -3.52
N VAL A 128 -11.41 5.14 -3.38
CA VAL A 128 -9.97 5.39 -3.23
C VAL A 128 -9.36 5.69 -4.59
N GLU A 129 -8.67 6.82 -4.69
CA GLU A 129 -7.84 7.12 -5.84
C GLU A 129 -6.68 6.13 -5.94
N LEU A 130 -6.54 5.47 -7.10
CA LEU A 130 -5.50 4.48 -7.33
C LEU A 130 -4.48 5.01 -8.34
N ILE A 131 -3.22 5.04 -7.93
CA ILE A 131 -2.08 5.27 -8.81
C ILE A 131 -1.55 3.89 -9.20
N ALA A 132 -1.97 3.40 -10.36
CA ALA A 132 -1.69 2.04 -10.82
C ALA A 132 -1.32 2.00 -12.32
N PRO A 133 -0.68 0.93 -12.83
CA PRO A 133 -0.20 0.89 -14.21
C PRO A 133 -1.29 1.11 -15.28
N ASP A 134 -2.52 0.71 -14.99
CA ASP A 134 -3.68 0.85 -15.89
C ASP A 134 -4.26 2.27 -15.94
N THR A 135 -4.01 3.07 -14.91
CA THR A 135 -4.53 4.45 -14.77
C THR A 135 -3.44 5.49 -14.96
N HIS A 136 -2.20 5.13 -14.67
CA HIS A 136 -1.02 5.97 -14.67
C HIS A 136 0.13 5.21 -15.34
N PRO A 137 0.09 4.99 -16.67
CA PRO A 137 1.15 4.27 -17.38
C PRO A 137 2.50 4.97 -17.29
#